data_AF-A0A833S8R8-F1
#
_entry.id   AF-A0A833S8R8-F1
#
_cell.length_a   1.000
_cell.length_b   1.000
_cell.length_c   1.000
_cell.angle_alpha   90.00
_cell.angle_beta   90.00
_cell.angle_gamma   90.00
#
_symmetry.space_group_name_H-M   'P 1'
#
loop_
_entity.id
_entity.type
_entity.pdbx_description
1 polymer ?
#
loop_
_entity_poly.entity_id
_entity_poly.type
_entity_poly.pdbx_seq_one_letter_code
_entity_poly.pdbx_strand_id
1 'polypeptide(L)'
;MHPWFAQNYSCAVIKYNCHAQGNTSAPSGALDWLEREALRTIVFMHCSAFIMPESIQEFSSLMGIELWNTTLVQWGEESALSNDLHPMMLFIIMGYVNMTEVPAGILRSPPLARITDLEFTHTNLTALPDSVAESWSNVEVLYIEHSQLDQFFE
;
A
#
# COMPACT_ATOMS: atom_id res chain seq x y z
N MET A 1 -11.82 -17.40 -7.17
CA MET A 1 -13.10 -18.15 -7.28
C MET A 1 -14.10 -17.23 -7.97
N HIS A 2 -15.05 -17.76 -8.72
CA HIS A 2 -16.10 -16.94 -9.34
C HIS A 2 -17.45 -17.40 -8.75
N PRO A 3 -17.86 -16.88 -7.58
CA PRO A 3 -19.11 -17.28 -6.97
C PRO A 3 -20.28 -16.96 -7.90
N TRP A 4 -21.37 -17.71 -7.75
CA TRP A 4 -22.56 -17.50 -8.57
C TRP A 4 -23.07 -16.06 -8.35
N PHE A 5 -23.31 -15.36 -9.46
CA PHE A 5 -23.72 -13.96 -9.56
C PHE A 5 -22.65 -12.86 -9.41
N ALA A 6 -21.37 -13.19 -9.19
CA ALA A 6 -20.29 -12.21 -9.35
C ALA A 6 -20.18 -11.78 -10.82
N GLN A 7 -19.88 -10.51 -11.09
CA GLN A 7 -19.61 -10.03 -12.46
C GLN A 7 -18.11 -10.04 -12.75
N ASN A 8 -17.29 -9.95 -11.71
CA ASN A 8 -15.83 -9.93 -11.72
C ASN A 8 -15.26 -11.09 -10.88
N TYR A 9 -13.93 -11.20 -10.83
CA TYR A 9 -13.25 -12.25 -10.07
C TYR A 9 -13.25 -11.93 -8.58
N SER A 10 -13.80 -12.84 -7.76
CA SER A 10 -13.68 -12.77 -6.30
C SER A 10 -12.36 -13.40 -5.84
N CYS A 11 -11.35 -12.55 -5.70
CA CYS A 11 -10.02 -12.90 -5.19
C CYS A 11 -9.78 -12.18 -3.87
N ALA A 12 -9.57 -12.94 -2.80
CA ALA A 12 -9.24 -12.36 -1.49
C ALA A 12 -7.81 -11.79 -1.46
N VAL A 13 -6.87 -12.46 -2.14
CA VAL A 13 -5.47 -12.04 -2.20
C VAL A 13 -5.01 -12.01 -3.66
N ILE A 14 -4.40 -10.91 -4.07
CA ILE A 14 -3.86 -10.73 -5.42
C ILE A 14 -2.37 -10.37 -5.36
N LYS A 15 -1.62 -10.92 -6.32
CA LYS A 15 -0.23 -10.57 -6.57
C LYS A 15 -0.13 -9.97 -7.97
N TYR A 16 0.17 -8.68 -8.07
CA TYR A 16 0.43 -8.01 -9.34
C TYR A 16 1.95 -7.91 -9.56
N ASN A 17 2.47 -8.69 -10.49
CA ASN A 17 3.89 -8.74 -10.81
C ASN A 17 4.17 -7.95 -12.09
N CYS A 18 4.72 -6.73 -11.98
CA CYS A 18 4.94 -5.85 -13.13
C CYS A 18 5.87 -6.48 -14.18
N HIS A 19 6.98 -7.07 -13.73
CA HIS A 19 7.92 -7.79 -14.60
C HIS A 19 7.24 -8.92 -15.40
N ALA A 20 6.39 -9.72 -14.76
CA ALA A 20 5.64 -10.78 -15.44
C ALA A 20 4.61 -10.24 -16.45
N GLN A 21 4.10 -9.02 -16.24
CA GLN A 21 3.20 -8.33 -17.16
C GLN A 21 3.93 -7.52 -18.23
N GLY A 22 5.28 -7.49 -18.23
CA GLY A 22 6.06 -6.67 -19.14
C GLY A 22 5.92 -5.16 -18.90
N ASN A 23 5.48 -4.76 -17.70
CA ASN A 23 5.27 -3.38 -17.29
C ASN A 23 6.29 -2.96 -16.23
N THR A 24 6.49 -1.65 -16.07
CA THR A 24 7.30 -1.09 -14.98
C THR A 24 6.48 -0.72 -13.74
N SER A 25 5.17 -0.51 -13.94
CA SER A 25 4.16 -0.20 -12.91
C SER A 25 2.83 -0.89 -13.25
N ALA A 26 1.92 -0.95 -12.29
CA ALA A 26 0.52 -1.29 -12.55
C ALA A 26 -0.15 -0.16 -13.33
N PRO A 27 -0.70 -0.39 -14.54
CA PRO A 27 -1.50 0.60 -15.25
C PRO A 27 -2.81 0.90 -14.51
N SER A 28 -3.48 2.01 -14.85
CA SER A 28 -4.72 2.45 -14.17
C SER A 28 -5.81 1.37 -14.13
N GLY A 29 -6.01 0.62 -15.23
CA GLY A 29 -6.99 -0.47 -15.31
C GLY A 29 -6.50 -1.84 -14.82
N ALA A 30 -5.34 -1.92 -14.15
CA ALA A 30 -4.74 -3.19 -13.73
C ALA A 30 -5.63 -4.01 -12.79
N LEU A 31 -6.54 -3.34 -12.07
CA LEU A 31 -7.37 -3.93 -11.03
C LEU A 31 -8.86 -3.99 -11.41
N ASP A 32 -9.22 -3.55 -12.62
CA ASP A 32 -10.63 -3.40 -13.04
C ASP A 32 -11.42 -4.70 -12.98
N TRP A 33 -10.75 -5.82 -13.24
CA TRP A 33 -11.31 -7.17 -13.27
C TRP A 33 -11.58 -7.77 -11.88
N LEU A 34 -11.24 -7.07 -10.80
CA LEU A 34 -11.42 -7.54 -9.43
C LEU A 34 -12.76 -7.11 -8.85
N GLU A 35 -13.41 -8.00 -8.12
CA GLU A 35 -14.55 -7.63 -7.27
C GLU A 35 -14.07 -6.74 -6.11
N ARG A 36 -14.61 -5.52 -6.04
CA ARG A 36 -14.17 -4.49 -5.07
C ARG A 36 -14.34 -4.93 -3.62
N GLU A 37 -15.45 -5.61 -3.34
CA GLU A 37 -15.78 -6.12 -1.99
C GLU A 37 -15.09 -7.44 -1.64
N ALA A 38 -14.43 -8.08 -2.59
CA ALA A 38 -13.77 -9.37 -2.36
C ALA A 38 -12.30 -9.22 -1.96
N LEU A 39 -11.61 -8.19 -2.46
CA LEU A 39 -10.18 -8.01 -2.26
C LEU A 39 -9.88 -7.66 -0.80
N ARG A 40 -9.03 -8.48 -0.16
CA ARG A 40 -8.56 -8.31 1.21
C ARG A 40 -7.09 -7.91 1.26
N THR A 41 -6.26 -8.45 0.37
CA THR A 41 -4.84 -8.10 0.32
C THR A 41 -4.38 -7.99 -1.11
N ILE A 42 -3.56 -6.97 -1.39
CA ILE A 42 -2.88 -6.82 -2.67
C ILE A 42 -1.38 -6.68 -2.48
N VAL A 43 -0.64 -7.42 -3.29
CA VAL A 43 0.83 -7.38 -3.32
C VAL A 43 1.26 -6.86 -4.68
N PHE A 44 1.94 -5.73 -4.73
CA PHE A 44 2.63 -5.27 -5.94
C PHE A 44 4.09 -5.68 -5.87
N MET A 45 4.60 -6.31 -6.92
CA MET A 45 5.95 -6.86 -6.90
C MET A 45 6.71 -6.69 -8.21
N HIS A 46 8.03 -6.56 -8.08
CA HIS A 46 8.96 -6.48 -9.20
C HIS A 46 8.62 -5.35 -10.18
N CYS A 47 8.32 -4.17 -9.62
CA CYS A 47 7.94 -2.97 -10.35
C CYS A 47 9.08 -1.94 -10.26
N SER A 48 9.75 -1.66 -11.39
CA SER A 48 10.93 -0.80 -11.44
C SER A 48 10.63 0.70 -11.42
N ALA A 49 9.37 1.09 -11.55
CA ALA A 49 8.93 2.49 -11.48
C ALA A 49 7.47 2.54 -10.97
N PHE A 50 7.24 1.99 -9.79
CA PHE A 50 5.91 1.76 -9.24
C PHE A 50 5.22 3.08 -8.85
N ILE A 51 3.99 3.23 -9.33
CA ILE A 51 3.05 4.27 -8.94
C ILE A 51 1.81 3.57 -8.40
N MET A 52 1.36 3.96 -7.20
CA MET A 52 0.15 3.40 -6.61
C MET A 52 -1.08 3.74 -7.50
N PRO A 53 -1.85 2.73 -7.96
CA PRO A 53 -3.04 2.99 -8.78
C PRO A 53 -4.13 3.70 -7.98
N GLU A 54 -4.76 4.74 -8.55
CA GLU A 54 -5.90 5.45 -7.95
C GLU A 54 -7.07 4.51 -7.62
N SER A 55 -7.27 3.47 -8.44
CA SER A 55 -8.29 2.45 -8.24
C SER A 55 -8.19 1.73 -6.88
N ILE A 56 -7.05 1.86 -6.17
CA ILE A 56 -6.92 1.32 -4.80
C ILE A 56 -8.03 1.84 -3.88
N GLN A 57 -8.48 3.08 -4.09
CA GLN A 57 -9.53 3.73 -3.31
C GLN A 57 -10.91 3.07 -3.45
N GLU A 58 -11.10 2.21 -4.46
CA GLU A 58 -12.36 1.53 -4.72
C GLU A 58 -12.54 0.25 -3.88
N PHE A 59 -11.49 -0.21 -3.17
CA PHE A 59 -11.49 -1.48 -2.45
C PHE A 59 -11.78 -1.29 -0.94
N SER A 60 -13.04 -1.03 -0.61
CA SER A 60 -13.57 -0.86 0.76
C SER A 60 -13.25 -2.00 1.73
N SER A 61 -13.13 -3.21 1.19
CA SER A 61 -12.89 -4.45 1.94
C SER A 61 -11.40 -4.76 2.15
N LEU A 62 -10.50 -3.92 1.64
CA LEU A 62 -9.05 -4.08 1.70
C LEU A 62 -8.55 -3.99 3.15
N MET A 63 -7.75 -4.99 3.53
CA MET A 63 -7.16 -5.15 4.85
C MET A 63 -5.65 -4.95 4.83
N GLY A 64 -4.98 -5.15 3.70
CA GLY A 64 -3.55 -4.91 3.63
C GLY A 64 -2.99 -4.68 2.23
N ILE A 65 -1.89 -3.93 2.19
CA ILE A 65 -1.12 -3.64 0.99
C ILE A 65 0.33 -4.06 1.24
N GLU A 66 0.90 -4.80 0.29
CA GLU A 66 2.30 -5.17 0.31
C GLU A 66 3.01 -4.65 -0.94
N LEU A 67 4.17 -4.02 -0.76
CA LEU A 67 5.11 -3.70 -1.82
C LEU A 67 6.35 -4.57 -1.67
N TRP A 68 6.67 -5.36 -2.69
CA TRP A 68 7.81 -6.28 -2.65
C TRP A 68 8.77 -6.10 -3.83
N ASN A 69 10.02 -5.73 -3.57
CA ASN A 69 11.04 -5.52 -4.60
C ASN A 69 10.54 -4.51 -5.66
N THR A 70 10.30 -3.27 -5.22
CA THR A 70 9.80 -2.19 -6.07
C THR A 70 10.66 -0.94 -5.94
N THR A 71 10.63 -0.08 -6.96
CA THR A 71 11.06 1.31 -6.83
C THR A 71 9.82 2.16 -6.78
N LEU A 72 9.49 2.68 -5.61
CA LEU A 72 8.30 3.51 -5.37
C LEU A 72 8.57 4.92 -5.88
N VAL A 73 7.91 5.29 -6.97
CA VAL A 73 8.00 6.60 -7.60
C VAL A 73 6.96 7.55 -7.05
N GLN A 74 5.73 7.07 -6.85
CA GLN A 74 4.62 7.90 -6.36
C GLN A 74 3.56 7.08 -5.64
N TRP A 75 3.11 7.60 -4.49
CA TRP A 75 1.88 7.22 -3.83
C TRP A 75 1.36 8.48 -3.12
N GLY A 76 0.64 9.29 -3.89
CA GLY A 76 0.15 10.61 -3.50
C GLY A 76 -1.30 10.63 -3.03
N GLU A 77 -1.87 11.82 -2.94
CA GLU A 77 -3.25 12.08 -2.48
C GLU A 77 -4.32 11.40 -3.36
N GLU A 78 -4.06 11.30 -4.67
CA GLU A 78 -4.92 10.63 -5.65
C GLU A 78 -5.12 9.14 -5.39
N SER A 79 -4.20 8.53 -4.66
CA SER A 79 -4.22 7.12 -4.27
C SER A 79 -4.12 6.94 -2.75
N ALA A 80 -4.44 8.00 -2.00
CA ALA A 80 -4.33 8.00 -0.56
C ALA A 80 -5.36 7.10 0.12
N LEU A 81 -4.93 6.45 1.19
CA LEU A 81 -5.80 5.70 2.07
C LEU A 81 -6.54 6.67 3.00
N SER A 82 -7.74 6.29 3.41
CA SER A 82 -8.54 7.03 4.39
C SER A 82 -9.50 6.09 5.08
N ASN A 83 -9.98 6.47 6.26
CA ASN A 83 -10.92 5.65 7.01
C ASN A 83 -12.26 5.46 6.29
N ASP A 84 -12.70 6.47 5.54
CA ASP A 84 -13.97 6.41 4.79
C ASP A 84 -13.89 5.42 3.61
N LEU A 85 -12.72 5.35 2.96
CA LEU A 85 -12.50 4.50 1.79
C LEU A 85 -12.00 3.10 2.17
N HIS A 86 -11.26 2.97 3.27
CA HIS A 86 -10.60 1.73 3.68
C HIS A 86 -10.85 1.44 5.18
N PRO A 87 -12.11 1.26 5.60
CA PRO A 87 -12.45 1.06 7.03
C PRO A 87 -11.89 -0.25 7.60
N MET A 88 -11.43 -1.16 6.73
CA MET A 88 -10.90 -2.47 7.10
C MET A 88 -9.38 -2.57 7.05
N MET A 89 -8.65 -1.48 6.74
CA MET A 89 -7.19 -1.50 6.62
C MET A 89 -6.52 -1.85 7.94
N LEU A 90 -5.65 -2.86 7.94
CA LEU A 90 -4.97 -3.41 9.12
C LEU A 90 -3.45 -3.25 9.05
N PHE A 91 -2.86 -3.45 7.87
CA PHE A 91 -1.40 -3.45 7.72
C PHE A 91 -0.91 -2.91 6.38
N ILE A 92 0.31 -2.37 6.39
CA ILE A 92 1.06 -2.03 5.17
C ILE A 92 2.49 -2.54 5.35
N ILE A 93 2.97 -3.32 4.39
CA ILE A 93 4.31 -3.90 4.42
C ILE A 93 5.08 -3.48 3.18
N MET A 94 6.28 -2.93 3.38
CA MET A 94 7.20 -2.53 2.32
C MET A 94 8.50 -3.31 2.49
N GLY A 95 8.71 -4.31 1.64
CA GLY A 95 9.91 -5.14 1.61
C GLY A 95 10.75 -4.90 0.36
N TYR A 96 12.04 -4.61 0.52
CA TYR A 96 12.94 -4.34 -0.62
C TYR A 96 12.44 -3.19 -1.50
N VAL A 97 12.05 -2.07 -0.88
CA VAL A 97 11.48 -0.93 -1.59
C VAL A 97 12.49 0.21 -1.67
N ASN A 98 12.87 0.59 -2.89
CA ASN A 98 13.59 1.84 -3.11
C ASN A 98 12.60 3.00 -3.07
N MET A 99 12.77 3.88 -2.09
CA MET A 99 11.89 5.00 -1.78
C MET A 99 12.70 6.16 -1.20
N THR A 100 12.24 7.38 -1.38
CA THR A 100 12.90 8.59 -0.86
C THR A 100 12.32 9.05 0.47
N GLU A 101 11.01 8.94 0.63
CA GLU A 101 10.28 9.46 1.79
C GLU A 101 9.08 8.56 2.10
N VAL A 102 8.51 8.73 3.30
CA VAL A 102 7.24 8.11 3.64
C VAL A 102 6.15 8.66 2.71
N PRO A 103 5.37 7.81 2.02
CA PRO A 103 4.42 8.31 1.03
C PRO A 103 3.27 9.11 1.63
N ALA A 104 2.91 10.22 0.99
CA ALA A 104 1.76 11.05 1.38
C ALA A 104 0.45 10.24 1.47
N GLY A 105 0.29 9.24 0.60
CA GLY A 105 -0.89 8.38 0.58
C GLY A 105 -1.11 7.53 1.85
N ILE A 106 -0.11 7.45 2.74
CA ILE A 106 -0.21 6.79 4.06
C ILE A 106 -0.02 7.75 5.24
N LEU A 107 0.02 9.07 4.99
CA LEU A 107 0.21 10.12 5.99
C LEU A 107 -1.07 10.94 6.25
N ARG A 108 -2.24 10.37 5.99
CA ARG A 108 -3.52 11.09 6.07
C ARG A 108 -3.99 11.29 7.51
N SER A 109 -4.57 12.47 7.76
CA SER A 109 -5.35 12.78 8.95
C SER A 109 -6.84 12.93 8.58
N PRO A 110 -7.79 12.36 9.33
CA PRO A 110 -7.57 11.55 10.53
C PRO A 110 -6.92 10.19 10.21
N PRO A 111 -6.24 9.56 11.20
CA PRO A 111 -5.60 8.26 11.03
C PRO A 111 -6.61 7.19 10.64
N LEU A 112 -6.14 6.16 9.92
CA LEU A 112 -6.93 4.95 9.67
C LEU A 112 -7.32 4.32 11.01
N ALA A 113 -8.60 4.03 11.24
CA ALA A 113 -9.07 3.62 12.57
C ALA A 113 -8.58 2.23 13.00
N ARG A 114 -8.19 1.38 12.06
CA ARG A 114 -7.83 -0.03 12.31
C ARG A 114 -6.42 -0.40 11.87
N ILE A 115 -5.62 0.55 11.39
CA ILE A 115 -4.22 0.29 11.05
C ILE A 115 -3.48 -0.03 12.35
N THR A 116 -2.88 -1.21 12.42
CA THR A 116 -2.13 -1.64 13.61
C THR A 116 -0.67 -1.94 13.28
N ASP A 117 -0.35 -2.19 12.01
CA ASP A 117 0.96 -2.72 11.62
C ASP A 117 1.52 -2.00 10.39
N LEU A 118 2.71 -1.42 10.55
CA LEU A 118 3.48 -0.81 9.47
C LEU A 118 4.89 -1.38 9.48
N GLU A 119 5.28 -1.98 8.37
CA GLU A 119 6.61 -2.59 8.23
C GLU A 119 7.39 -2.00 7.05
N PHE A 120 8.62 -1.59 7.30
CA PHE A 120 9.58 -1.10 6.32
C PHE A 120 10.87 -1.92 6.45
N THR A 121 11.04 -2.91 5.59
CA THR A 121 12.19 -3.83 5.63
C THR A 121 13.02 -3.70 4.36
N HIS A 122 14.32 -3.46 4.50
CA HIS A 122 15.24 -3.24 3.38
C HIS A 122 14.76 -2.10 2.46
N THR A 123 14.62 -0.88 3.01
CA THR A 123 14.25 0.30 2.23
C THR A 123 15.35 1.35 2.19
N ASN A 124 15.19 2.37 1.35
CA ASN A 124 16.08 3.53 1.28
C ASN A 124 15.62 4.70 2.17
N LEU A 125 14.64 4.47 3.05
CA LEU A 125 14.07 5.51 3.92
C LEU A 125 15.11 6.03 4.92
N THR A 126 15.31 7.34 4.95
CA THR A 126 16.30 8.03 5.80
C THR A 126 15.71 8.73 7.02
N ALA A 127 14.45 9.18 6.94
CA ALA A 127 13.77 9.84 8.03
C ALA A 127 12.27 9.50 8.06
N LEU A 128 11.64 9.71 9.21
CA LEU A 128 10.18 9.76 9.34
C LEU A 128 9.76 11.23 9.51
N PRO A 129 8.76 11.72 8.76
CA PRO A 129 8.29 13.09 8.90
C PRO A 129 7.48 13.27 10.20
N ASP A 130 7.46 14.47 10.76
CA ASP A 130 6.70 14.82 11.97
C ASP A 130 5.22 14.42 11.93
N SER A 131 4.62 14.42 10.74
CA SER A 131 3.22 14.06 10.53
C SER A 131 2.88 12.61 10.90
N VAL A 132 3.87 11.71 10.97
CA VAL A 132 3.64 10.31 11.38
C VAL A 132 3.01 10.22 12.77
N ALA A 133 3.33 11.13 13.68
CA ALA A 133 2.80 11.10 15.05
C ALA A 133 1.27 11.23 15.09
N GLU A 134 0.69 12.01 14.18
CA GLU A 134 -0.76 12.15 14.05
C GLU A 134 -1.34 11.01 13.19
N SER A 135 -0.77 10.81 11.99
CA SER A 135 -1.33 9.93 10.97
C SER A 135 -1.24 8.44 11.34
N TRP A 136 -0.28 8.06 12.19
CA TRP A 136 -0.04 6.68 12.63
C TRP A 136 -0.35 6.47 14.11
N SER A 137 -1.16 7.33 14.71
CA SER A 137 -1.49 7.26 16.15
C SER A 137 -2.20 5.97 16.60
N ASN A 138 -2.75 5.18 15.67
CA ASN A 138 -3.34 3.86 15.95
C ASN A 138 -2.39 2.68 15.69
N VAL A 139 -1.18 2.92 15.15
CA VAL A 139 -0.22 1.86 14.83
C VAL A 139 0.36 1.30 16.12
N GLU A 140 0.23 -0.01 16.30
CA GLU A 140 0.72 -0.75 17.47
C GLU A 140 2.11 -1.33 17.21
N VAL A 141 2.38 -1.71 15.96
CA VAL A 141 3.63 -2.29 15.49
C VAL A 141 4.18 -1.42 14.37
N LEU A 142 5.33 -0.80 14.63
CA LEU A 142 6.15 -0.15 13.62
C LEU A 142 7.47 -0.89 13.53
N TYR A 143 7.66 -1.63 12.45
CA TYR A 143 8.88 -2.38 12.19
C TYR A 143 9.71 -1.69 11.13
N ILE A 144 10.92 -1.25 11.46
CA ILE A 144 11.85 -0.65 10.49
C ILE A 144 13.19 -1.35 10.59
N GLU A 145 13.56 -2.13 9.59
CA GLU A 145 14.76 -2.96 9.58
C GLU A 145 15.51 -2.81 8.25
N HIS A 146 16.84 -2.75 8.31
CA HIS A 146 17.68 -2.62 7.13
C HIS A 146 17.32 -1.42 6.23
N SER A 147 16.75 -0.37 6.83
CA SER A 147 16.55 0.95 6.22
C SER A 147 17.77 1.85 6.45
N GLN A 148 17.77 3.04 5.89
CA GLN A 148 18.86 4.03 6.05
C GLN A 148 18.52 5.11 7.07
N LEU A 149 17.64 4.81 8.04
CA LEU A 149 17.18 5.76 9.04
C LEU A 149 18.37 6.33 9.82
N ASP A 150 18.57 7.64 9.73
CA ASP A 150 19.50 8.40 10.57
C ASP A 150 18.78 9.41 11.46
N GLN A 151 17.49 9.67 11.22
CA GLN A 151 16.62 10.58 11.97
C GLN A 151 15.21 10.00 12.14
N PHE A 152 14.55 10.31 13.27
CA PHE A 152 13.19 9.85 13.57
C PHE A 152 12.11 10.92 13.38
N PHE A 153 12.49 12.20 13.41
CA PHE A 153 11.61 13.36 13.29
C PHE A 153 12.42 14.45 12.59
N GLU A 154 11.87 15.04 11.52
CA GLU A 154 12.42 16.22 10.84
C GLU A 154 11.82 17.51 11.40
#